data_AF-A0A841PKT5-F1
#
_entry.id   AF-A0A841PKT5-F1
#
_cell.length_a   1.000
_cell.length_b   1.000
_cell.length_c   1.000
_cell.angle_alpha   90.00
_cell.angle_beta   90.00
_cell.angle_gamma   90.00
#
_symmetry.space_group_name_H-M   'P 1'
#
loop_
_entity.id
_entity.type
_entity.pdbx_description
1 polymer ?
#
loop_
_entity_poly.entity_id
_entity_poly.type
_entity_poly.pdbx_seq_one_letter_code
_entity_poly.pdbx_strand_id
1 'polypeptide(L)' 'MKWQISNGYGKRSLVETAMGRYKSTIGRRLRARSLPVQKTEVAIGCAVLNRMLACARPKSARRKAATA' A
#
# COMPACT_ATOMS: atom_id res chain seq x y z
N MET A 1 -13.99 -12.99 13.14
CA MET A 1 -13.09 -12.90 11.95
C MET A 1 -13.12 -14.08 10.97
N LYS A 2 -13.40 -15.34 11.37
CA LYS A 2 -13.28 -16.53 10.46
C LYS A 2 -13.97 -16.35 9.10
N TRP A 3 -15.22 -15.88 9.07
CA TRP A 3 -15.95 -15.65 7.83
C TRP A 3 -15.31 -14.57 6.94
N GLN A 4 -14.87 -13.44 7.52
CA GLN A 4 -14.22 -12.36 6.76
C GLN A 4 -12.89 -12.80 6.14
N ILE A 5 -12.12 -13.63 6.86
CA ILE A 5 -10.85 -14.20 6.36
C ILE A 5 -11.14 -15.18 5.22
N SER A 6 -12.10 -16.09 5.40
CA SER A 6 -12.53 -17.05 4.36
C SER A 6 -13.04 -16.37 3.09
N ASN A 7 -13.68 -15.22 3.22
CA ASN A 7 -14.24 -14.46 2.10
C ASN A 7 -13.30 -13.35 1.58
N GLY A 8 -12.10 -13.18 2.16
CA GLY A 8 -11.14 -12.18 1.71
C GLY A 8 -11.62 -10.72 1.80
N TYR A 9 -12.57 -10.43 2.69
CA TYR A 9 -13.29 -9.15 2.77
C TYR A 9 -12.38 -7.91 2.90
N GLY A 10 -11.21 -8.06 3.53
CA GLY A 10 -10.24 -6.97 3.73
C GLY A 10 -9.43 -6.56 2.49
N LYS A 11 -9.40 -7.36 1.42
CA LYS A 11 -8.52 -7.10 0.27
C LYS A 11 -8.84 -5.78 -0.42
N ARG A 12 -10.13 -5.45 -0.59
CA ARG A 12 -10.56 -4.21 -1.24
C ARG A 12 -10.12 -2.97 -0.46
N SER A 13 -10.34 -2.96 0.85
CA SER A 13 -9.94 -1.84 1.72
C SER A 13 -8.42 -1.58 1.67
N LEU A 14 -7.61 -2.64 1.61
CA LEU A 14 -6.16 -2.52 1.46
C LEU A 14 -5.77 -1.89 0.11
N VAL A 15 -6.40 -2.31 -0.98
CA VAL A 15 -6.16 -1.75 -2.32
C VAL A 15 -6.60 -0.29 -2.40
N GLU A 16 -7.77 0.05 -1.87
CA GLU A 16 -8.27 1.43 -1.82
C GLU A 16 -7.32 2.34 -1.04
N THR A 17 -6.82 1.87 0.10
CA THR A 17 -5.82 2.59 0.90
C THR A 17 -4.52 2.76 0.13
N ALA A 18 -4.01 1.72 -0.53
CA ALA A 18 -2.79 1.78 -1.33
C ALA A 18 -2.93 2.80 -2.49
N MET A 19 -4.06 2.79 -3.20
CA MET A 19 -4.35 3.73 -4.28
C MET A 19 -4.52 5.17 -3.77
N GLY A 20 -5.11 5.36 -2.59
CA GLY A 20 -5.18 6.68 -1.94
C GLY A 20 -3.79 7.25 -1.67
N ARG A 21 -2.88 6.43 -1.13
CA ARG A 21 -1.49 6.82 -0.87
C ARG A 21 -0.71 7.10 -2.14
N TYR A 22 -0.90 6.27 -3.17
CA TYR A 22 -0.29 6.50 -4.48
C TYR A 22 -0.69 7.86 -5.04
N LYS A 23 -2.00 8.18 -5.06
CA LYS A 23 -2.51 9.45 -5.59
C LYS A 23 -2.06 10.67 -4.78
N SER A 24 -1.92 10.52 -3.46
CA SER A 24 -1.46 11.58 -2.56
C SER A 24 0.04 11.86 -2.71
N THR A 25 0.86 10.82 -2.86
CA THR A 25 2.33 10.93 -2.86
C THR A 25 2.91 11.19 -4.25
N ILE A 26 2.44 10.44 -5.26
CA ILE A 26 2.97 10.51 -6.64
C ILE A 26 2.17 11.51 -7.48
N GLY A 27 0.85 11.46 -7.35
CA GLY A 27 -0.06 12.38 -8.03
C GLY A 27 -1.29 11.70 -8.61
N ARG A 28 -2.27 12.52 -9.00
CA ARG A 28 -3.58 12.04 -9.50
C ARG A 28 -3.61 11.67 -10.98
N ARG A 29 -2.55 11.97 -11.75
CA ARG A 29 -2.51 11.83 -13.21
C ARG A 29 -1.20 11.16 -13.63
N LEU A 30 -1.27 10.38 -14.71
CA LEU A 30 -0.09 9.83 -15.38
C LEU A 30 0.38 10.81 -16.44
N ARG A 31 1.70 11.04 -16.53
CA ARG A 31 2.29 11.99 -17.48
C ARG A 31 2.60 11.34 -18.82
N ALA A 32 2.84 10.03 -18.83
CA ALA A 32 3.11 9.29 -20.05
C ALA A 32 1.90 9.32 -21.00
N ARG A 33 2.18 9.55 -22.29
CA ARG A 33 1.15 9.66 -23.34
C ARG A 33 0.73 8.32 -23.95
N SER A 34 1.54 7.28 -23.80
CA SER A 34 1.25 5.94 -24.32
C SER A 34 1.03 4.94 -23.19
N LEU A 35 0.07 4.04 -23.37
CA LEU A 35 -0.25 2.99 -22.40
C LEU A 35 0.95 2.15 -21.94
N PRO A 36 1.88 1.69 -22.81
CA PRO A 36 3.05 0.94 -22.33
C PRO A 36 3.92 1.77 -21.37
N VAL A 37 4.11 3.05 -21.65
CA VAL A 37 4.93 3.93 -20.79
C VAL A 37 4.17 4.29 -19.52
N GLN A 38 2.85 4.43 -19.57
CA GLN A 38 2.00 4.58 -18.37
C GLN A 38 2.10 3.38 -17.44
N LYS A 39 2.13 2.15 -17.97
CA LYS A 39 2.33 0.94 -17.14
C LYS A 39 3.68 0.99 -16.42
N THR A 40 4.73 1.39 -17.12
CA THR A 40 6.07 1.56 -16.52
C THR A 40 6.09 2.67 -15.46
N GLU A 41 5.45 3.81 -15.73
CA GLU A 41 5.30 4.92 -14.77
C GLU A 41 4.61 4.45 -13.48
N VAL A 42 3.53 3.68 -13.61
CA VAL A 42 2.82 3.11 -12.46
C VAL A 42 3.69 2.10 -11.70
N ALA A 43 4.38 1.21 -12.41
CA ALA A 43 5.25 0.21 -11.79
C ALA A 43 6.38 0.86 -10.97
N ILE A 44 7.01 1.91 -11.51
CA ILE A 44 8.03 2.70 -10.81
C ILE A 44 7.42 3.39 -9.58
N GLY A 45 6.26 4.04 -9.72
CA GLY A 45 5.58 4.70 -8.60
C GLY A 45 5.23 3.73 -7.47
N CYS A 46 4.78 2.51 -7.81
CA CYS A 46 4.54 1.44 -6.83
C CYS A 46 5.83 1.00 -6.13
N ALA A 47 6.94 0.85 -6.87
CA ALA A 47 8.24 0.50 -6.30
C ALA A 47 8.75 1.57 -5.31
N VAL A 48 8.59 2.85 -5.66
CA VAL A 48 8.92 3.98 -4.77
C VAL A 48 8.07 3.94 -3.51
N LEU A 49 6.75 3.77 -3.64
CA LEU A 49 5.84 3.72 -2.49
C LEU A 49 6.17 2.55 -1.55
N ASN A 50 6.52 1.39 -2.10
CA ASN A 50 6.95 0.23 -1.32
C ASN A 50 8.26 0.50 -0.58
N ARG A 51 9.21 1.21 -1.20
CA ARG A 51 10.47 1.59 -0.56
C ARG A 51 10.25 2.59 0.58
N MET A 52 9.40 3.60 0.37
CA MET A 52 9.01 4.56 1.42
C MET A 52 8.36 3.84 2.60
N LEU A 53 7.49 2.87 2.31
CA LEU A 53 6.86 2.01 3.31
C LEU A 53 7.88 1.23 4.13
N ALA A 54 8.89 0.64 3.49
CA ALA A 54 9.94 -0.09 4.17
C ALA A 54 10.77 0.83 5.09
N CYS A 55 11.11 2.04 4.63
CA CYS A 55 11.91 3.00 5.39
C CYS A 55 11.14 3.66 6.54
N ALA A 56 9.87 4.01 6.34
CA ALA A 56 9.08 4.78 7.30
C ALA A 56 8.32 3.92 8.32
N ARG A 57 8.33 2.58 8.20
CA ARG A 57 7.56 1.71 9.10
C ARG A 57 8.27 1.57 10.46
N PRO A 58 7.69 2.08 11.56
CA PRO A 58 8.23 1.86 12.88
C PRO A 58 8.14 0.36 13.24
N LYS A 59 9.17 -0.17 13.91
CA LYS A 59 9.14 -1.53 14.48
C LYS A 59 8.23 -1.52 15.71
N SER A 60 6.93 -1.71 15.49
CA SER A 60 5.96 -1.83 16.58
C SER A 60 6.12 -3.17 17.29
N ALA A 61 6.54 -3.16 18.56
CA ALA A 61 6.53 -4.33 19.42
C ALA A 61 5.31 -4.28 20.34
N ARG A 62 4.55 -5.39 20.42
CA ARG A 62 3.52 -5.53 21.45
C ARG A 62 4.21 -5.74 22.79
N ARG A 63 4.01 -4.82 23.75
CA ARG A 63 4.41 -5.07 25.13
C ARG A 63 3.63 -6.27 25.65
N LYS A 64 4.33 -7.33 26.05
CA LYS A 64 3.72 -8.38 26.87
C LYS A 64 3.57 -7.78 28.26
N ALA A 65 2.34 -7.74 28.79
CA ALA A 65 2.13 -7.42 30.19
C ALA A 65 2.88 -8.47 31.04
N ALA A 66 3.59 -8.03 32.07
CA ALA A 66 4.13 -8.96 33.05
C ALA A 66 2.95 -9.66 33.72
N THR A 67 2.89 -10.99 33.59
CA THR A 67 1.93 -11.80 34.33
C THR A 67 2.24 -11.63 35.82
N ALA A 68 1.27 -11.16 36.59
CA ALA A 68 1.34 -11.12 38.05
C ALA A 68 1.28 -12.53 38.63
#